data_AF-A0A2E3FPS4-F1
#
_entry.id   AF-A0A2E3FPS4-F1
#
_cell.length_a   1.000
_cell.length_b   1.000
_cell.length_c   1.000
_cell.angle_alpha   90.00
_cell.angle_beta   90.00
_cell.angle_gamma   90.00
#
_symmetry.space_group_name_H-M   'P 1'
#
loop_
_entity.id
_entity.type
_entity.pdbx_description
1 polymer ?
#
loop_
_entity_poly.entity_id
_entity_poly.type
_entity_poly.pdbx_seq_one_letter_code
_entity_poly.pdbx_strand_id
1 'polypeptide(L)'
;MALPPEVIGRLARLEGYDLMLEMDSVSRNYNLSLGEIETLINTYKSGKPSSDDVAISPDFSPVTNKEVVDLDVAVPLKTGPNYIDNPDQYRMKYNPSEAGISNQSKVRQAIICPECSAPLGIPDVRPIKVTCPQCMHEAVFYS
;
A
#
# COMPACT_ATOMS: atom_id res chain seq x y z
N MET A 1 -2.04 24.80 -11.47
CA MET A 1 -1.42 25.94 -10.78
C MET A 1 0.08 25.63 -10.70
N ALA A 2 0.96 26.53 -11.16
CA ALA A 2 2.40 26.25 -11.15
C ALA A 2 3.01 26.51 -9.76
N LEU A 3 3.98 25.68 -9.35
CA LEU A 3 4.76 25.92 -8.13
C LEU A 3 5.68 27.12 -8.32
N PRO A 4 5.75 28.04 -7.34
CA PRO A 4 6.70 29.15 -7.40
C PRO A 4 8.14 28.63 -7.37
N PRO A 5 9.07 29.26 -8.12
CA PRO A 5 10.44 28.76 -8.29
C PRO A 5 11.25 28.75 -6.99
N GLU A 6 10.89 29.61 -6.03
CA GLU A 6 11.53 29.62 -4.71
C GLU A 6 11.26 28.34 -3.91
N VAL A 7 10.04 27.79 -4.02
CA VAL A 7 9.66 26.54 -3.35
C VAL A 7 10.41 25.36 -3.97
N ILE A 8 10.53 25.32 -5.29
CA ILE A 8 11.29 24.29 -6.00
C ILE A 8 12.78 24.36 -5.61
N GLY A 9 13.34 25.58 -5.52
CA GLY A 9 14.72 25.78 -5.06
C GLY A 9 14.96 25.35 -3.61
N ARG A 10 13.97 25.53 -2.73
CA ARG A 10 14.02 25.02 -1.35
C ARG A 10 13.99 23.49 -1.32
N LEU A 11 13.07 22.87 -2.05
CA LEU A 11 12.95 21.41 -2.14
C LEU A 11 14.21 20.78 -2.75
N ALA A 12 14.82 21.42 -3.76
CA ALA A 12 16.03 20.90 -4.41
C ALA A 12 17.25 20.82 -3.48
N ARG A 13 17.27 21.57 -2.38
CA ARG A 13 18.34 21.55 -1.36
C ARG A 13 18.14 20.49 -0.28
N LEU A 14 16.93 19.95 -0.17
CA LEU A 14 16.58 18.92 0.82
C LEU A 14 16.83 17.53 0.24
N GLU A 15 17.21 16.60 1.10
CA GLU A 15 17.50 15.21 0.74
C GLU A 15 16.92 14.26 1.79
N GLY A 16 16.59 13.02 1.37
CA GLY A 16 16.12 11.97 2.27
C GLY A 16 14.74 12.26 2.90
N TYR A 17 14.67 12.19 4.23
CA TYR A 17 13.41 12.29 4.97
C TYR A 17 12.79 13.69 4.92
N ASP A 18 13.61 14.74 5.03
CA ASP A 18 13.15 16.13 5.03
C ASP A 18 12.53 16.52 3.68
N LEU A 19 13.07 15.95 2.58
CA LEU A 19 12.51 16.12 1.24
C LEU A 19 11.10 15.53 1.16
N MET A 20 10.91 14.30 1.64
CA MET A 20 9.61 13.62 1.62
C MET A 20 8.55 14.41 2.42
N LEU A 21 8.93 14.92 3.59
CA LEU A 21 8.02 15.65 4.47
C LEU A 21 7.58 16.99 3.85
N GLU A 22 8.50 17.74 3.26
CA GLU A 22 8.19 19.01 2.60
C GLU A 22 7.44 18.80 1.26
N MET A 23 7.67 17.69 0.56
CA MET A 23 6.86 17.33 -0.61
C MET A 23 5.41 17.02 -0.25
N ASP A 24 5.13 16.35 0.88
CA ASP A 24 3.75 16.13 1.36
C ASP A 24 3.10 17.44 1.83
N SER A 25 3.87 18.37 2.41
CA SER A 25 3.36 19.69 2.80
C SER A 25 2.97 20.50 1.56
N VAL A 26 3.82 20.50 0.54
CA VAL A 26 3.64 21.24 -0.72
C VAL A 26 2.52 20.62 -1.56
N SER A 27 2.40 19.30 -1.61
CA SER A 27 1.32 18.62 -2.35
C SER A 27 -0.07 19.06 -1.87
N ARG A 28 -0.25 19.17 -0.54
CA ARG A 28 -1.50 19.62 0.08
C ARG A 28 -1.78 21.10 -0.17
N ASN A 29 -0.77 21.94 -0.12
CA ASN A 29 -0.93 23.39 -0.31
C ASN A 29 -1.21 23.77 -1.76
N TYR A 30 -0.57 23.08 -2.72
CA TYR A 30 -0.64 23.42 -4.14
C TYR A 30 -1.52 22.47 -4.95
N ASN A 31 -2.11 21.44 -4.33
CA ASN A 31 -2.93 20.41 -4.96
C ASN A 31 -2.24 19.74 -6.16
N LEU A 32 -0.96 19.41 -5.98
CA LEU A 32 -0.15 18.72 -6.98
C LEU A 32 0.18 17.32 -6.51
N SER A 33 0.31 16.38 -7.44
CA SER A 33 0.74 15.03 -7.12
C SER A 33 2.22 15.00 -6.76
N LEU A 34 2.61 14.02 -5.93
CA LEU A 34 4.02 13.84 -5.55
C LEU A 34 4.93 13.65 -6.78
N GLY A 35 4.46 12.89 -7.78
CA GLY A 35 5.20 12.65 -9.02
C GLY A 35 5.45 13.93 -9.82
N GLU A 36 4.45 14.81 -9.93
CA GLU A 36 4.64 16.12 -10.60
C GLU A 36 5.70 16.97 -9.87
N ILE A 37 5.69 16.98 -8.54
CA ILE A 37 6.66 17.72 -7.73
C ILE A 37 8.08 17.16 -7.93
N GLU A 38 8.24 15.84 -8.00
CA GLU A 38 9.54 15.20 -8.29
C GLU A 38 10.08 15.59 -9.67
N THR A 39 9.22 15.61 -10.70
CA THR A 39 9.65 16.03 -12.03
C THR A 39 10.12 17.49 -12.03
N LEU A 40 9.44 18.38 -11.30
CA LEU A 40 9.81 19.78 -11.19
C LEU A 40 11.13 20.00 -10.42
N ILE A 41 11.39 19.19 -9.40
CA ILE A 41 12.67 19.21 -8.69
C ILE A 41 13.80 18.69 -9.59
N ASN A 42 13.56 17.62 -10.35
CA ASN A 42 14.56 17.05 -11.25
C ASN A 42 14.88 17.96 -12.43
N THR A 43 13.89 18.65 -13.01
CA THR A 43 14.13 19.66 -14.06
C THR A 43 14.93 20.83 -13.51
N TYR A 44 14.62 21.30 -12.30
CA TYR A 44 15.36 22.36 -11.62
C TYR A 44 16.81 21.96 -11.32
N LYS A 45 17.05 20.76 -10.78
CA LYS A 45 18.41 20.23 -10.52
C LYS A 45 19.23 20.05 -11.79
N SER A 46 18.58 19.73 -12.91
CA SER A 46 19.26 19.49 -14.19
C SER A 46 19.65 20.78 -14.92
N GLY A 47 19.30 21.97 -14.41
CA GLY A 47 19.72 23.26 -14.95
C GLY A 47 19.28 23.55 -16.39
N LYS A 48 18.33 22.79 -16.92
CA LYS A 48 17.76 23.01 -18.25
C LYS A 48 16.51 23.88 -18.12
N PRO A 49 16.47 25.09 -18.69
CA PRO A 49 15.20 25.78 -18.88
C PRO A 49 14.33 24.92 -19.80
N SER A 50 13.16 24.53 -19.32
CA SER A 50 12.12 23.88 -20.12
C SER A 50 11.56 24.89 -21.12
N SER A 51 12.29 25.06 -22.22
CA SER A 51 11.74 25.50 -23.49
C SER A 51 11.45 24.23 -24.30
N ASP A 52 10.30 24.27 -24.97
CA ASP A 52 9.82 23.34 -25.99
C ASP A 52 9.07 22.11 -25.47
N ASP A 53 7.74 22.24 -25.56
CA ASP A 53 6.83 21.25 -26.14
C ASP A 53 7.40 19.83 -26.28
N VAL A 54 7.28 19.05 -25.22
CA VAL A 54 7.11 17.61 -25.39
C VAL A 54 5.62 17.41 -25.63
N ALA A 55 5.28 17.28 -26.90
CA ALA A 55 4.02 16.80 -27.39
C ALA A 55 3.53 15.65 -26.50
N ILE A 56 2.47 15.94 -25.74
CA ILE A 56 1.57 14.90 -25.26
C ILE A 56 1.02 14.30 -26.55
N SER A 57 1.42 13.09 -26.90
CA SER A 57 0.55 12.22 -27.67
C SER A 57 -0.33 11.49 -26.66
N PRO A 58 -1.55 11.95 -26.35
CA PRO A 58 -2.58 11.02 -26.00
C PRO A 58 -3.13 10.55 -27.35
N ASP A 59 -2.45 9.59 -28.01
CA ASP A 59 -3.18 8.74 -28.94
C ASP A 59 -4.02 7.77 -28.10
N PHE A 60 -4.99 8.35 -27.38
CA PHE A 60 -6.04 7.63 -26.70
C PHE A 60 -7.27 7.80 -27.59
N SER A 61 -7.24 7.10 -28.73
CA SER A 61 -8.47 6.84 -29.47
C SER A 61 -9.30 5.87 -28.61
N PRO A 62 -10.57 6.20 -28.26
CA PRO A 62 -11.43 5.27 -27.56
C PRO A 62 -11.74 4.11 -28.51
N VAL A 63 -10.90 3.08 -28.50
CA VAL A 63 -11.16 1.84 -29.23
C VAL A 63 -12.35 1.15 -28.56
N THR A 64 -13.41 0.95 -29.33
CA THR A 64 -14.62 0.23 -28.93
C THR A 64 -14.41 -1.29 -28.89
N ASN A 65 -13.18 -1.73 -28.68
CA ASN A 65 -12.83 -3.14 -28.66
C ASN A 65 -12.71 -3.56 -27.20
N LYS A 66 -13.79 -4.18 -26.72
CA LYS A 66 -13.74 -5.02 -25.52
C LYS A 66 -12.89 -6.24 -25.89
N GLU A 67 -11.58 -6.15 -25.68
CA GLU A 67 -10.74 -7.34 -25.73
C GLU A 67 -11.28 -8.33 -24.69
N VAL A 68 -11.60 -9.53 -25.16
CA VAL A 68 -12.04 -10.61 -24.31
C VAL A 68 -10.82 -11.03 -23.52
N VAL A 69 -10.75 -10.61 -22.26
CA VAL A 69 -9.70 -11.04 -21.33
C VAL A 69 -9.75 -12.56 -21.29
N ASP A 70 -8.67 -13.20 -21.72
CA ASP A 70 -8.52 -14.65 -21.69
C ASP A 70 -8.39 -15.10 -20.22
N LEU A 71 -9.47 -15.69 -19.68
CA LEU A 71 -9.50 -16.16 -18.29
C LEU A 71 -8.57 -17.36 -18.06
N ASP A 72 -8.05 -18.00 -19.11
CA ASP A 72 -7.13 -19.12 -18.98
C ASP A 72 -5.73 -18.69 -18.49
N VAL A 73 -5.41 -17.39 -18.58
CA VAL A 73 -4.18 -16.79 -18.02
C VAL A 73 -4.45 -16.08 -16.69
N ALA A 74 -5.71 -16.03 -16.23
CA ALA A 74 -6.04 -15.45 -14.94
C ALA A 74 -5.40 -16.30 -13.83
N VAL A 75 -4.44 -15.70 -13.12
CA VAL A 75 -3.85 -16.30 -11.92
C VAL A 75 -5.00 -16.70 -11.01
N PRO A 76 -5.10 -17.98 -10.59
CA PRO A 76 -6.21 -18.41 -9.76
C PRO A 76 -6.21 -17.54 -8.51
N LEU A 77 -7.34 -16.87 -8.28
CA LEU A 77 -7.58 -16.13 -7.04
C LEU A 77 -7.29 -17.11 -5.90
N LYS A 78 -6.16 -16.90 -5.21
CA LYS A 78 -5.74 -17.72 -4.08
C LYS A 78 -6.83 -17.60 -3.03
N THR A 79 -7.76 -18.55 -3.05
CA THR A 79 -8.93 -18.61 -2.16
C THR A 79 -8.56 -19.23 -0.81
N GLY A 80 -7.30 -19.62 -0.64
CA GLY A 80 -6.74 -20.09 0.62
C GLY A 80 -6.10 -18.96 1.43
N PRO A 81 -6.03 -19.10 2.77
CA PRO A 81 -5.37 -18.13 3.62
C PRO A 81 -3.89 -17.97 3.24
N ASN A 82 -3.42 -16.73 3.13
CA ASN A 82 -2.00 -16.44 3.02
C ASN A 82 -1.36 -16.60 4.40
N TYR A 83 -0.59 -17.68 4.56
CA TYR A 83 0.17 -17.98 5.76
C TYR A 83 1.42 -17.12 5.86
N ILE A 84 1.78 -16.73 7.08
CA ILE A 84 3.00 -15.96 7.37
C ILE A 84 4.04 -16.88 8.02
N ASP A 85 5.28 -16.87 7.50
CA ASP A 85 6.37 -17.76 7.95
C ASP A 85 6.82 -17.50 9.40
N ASN A 86 6.65 -16.29 9.92
CA ASN A 86 7.04 -15.88 11.28
C ASN A 86 5.84 -15.39 12.11
N PRO A 87 4.98 -16.31 12.62
CA PRO A 87 3.76 -15.95 13.33
C PRO A 87 4.01 -15.22 14.66
N ASP A 88 5.17 -15.42 15.28
CA ASP A 88 5.52 -14.84 16.58
C ASP A 88 5.57 -13.30 16.57
N GLN A 89 5.88 -12.69 15.42
CA GLN A 89 5.96 -11.23 15.28
C GLN A 89 4.58 -10.55 15.34
N TYR A 90 3.52 -11.30 15.05
CA TYR A 90 2.15 -10.80 14.91
C TYR A 90 1.26 -11.15 16.10
N ARG A 91 1.84 -11.70 17.17
CA ARG A 91 1.12 -11.95 18.43
C ARG A 91 0.92 -10.64 19.18
N MET A 92 -0.29 -10.44 19.72
CA MET A 92 -0.59 -9.29 20.56
C MET A 92 0.28 -9.35 21.83
N LYS A 93 1.16 -8.37 22.00
CA LYS A 93 2.30 -8.44 22.94
C LYS A 93 1.94 -8.31 24.43
N TYR A 94 0.70 -8.00 24.81
CA TYR A 94 0.40 -7.85 26.22
C TYR A 94 -1.09 -8.02 26.54
N ASN A 95 -1.49 -9.21 26.97
CA ASN A 95 -2.67 -9.40 27.81
C ASN A 95 -2.26 -10.31 28.98
N PRO A 96 -1.91 -9.74 30.14
CA PRO A 96 -1.38 -10.49 31.28
C PRO A 96 -2.45 -11.28 32.05
N SER A 97 -3.71 -11.29 31.60
CA SER A 97 -4.74 -12.13 32.21
C SER A 97 -4.46 -13.62 31.96
N GLU A 98 -4.86 -14.50 32.88
CA GLU A 98 -4.74 -15.95 32.71
C GLU A 98 -5.47 -16.45 31.44
N ALA A 99 -6.63 -15.84 31.14
CA ALA A 99 -7.36 -16.08 29.90
C ALA A 99 -6.56 -15.63 28.66
N GLY A 100 -5.88 -14.48 28.72
CA GLY A 100 -5.01 -13.98 27.67
C GLY A 100 -3.86 -14.96 27.37
N ILE A 101 -3.18 -15.41 28.42
CA ILE A 101 -2.05 -16.35 28.32
C ILE A 101 -2.50 -17.69 27.73
N SER A 102 -3.61 -18.25 28.23
CA SER A 102 -4.14 -19.54 27.74
C SER A 102 -4.67 -19.49 26.31
N ASN A 103 -5.14 -18.34 25.85
CA ASN A 103 -5.54 -18.14 24.44
C ASN A 103 -4.31 -17.95 23.54
N GLN A 104 -3.32 -17.19 23.99
CA GLN A 104 -2.06 -17.02 23.26
C GLN A 104 -1.29 -18.34 23.08
N SER A 105 -1.31 -19.23 24.07
CA SER A 105 -0.66 -20.55 23.96
C SER A 105 -1.28 -21.46 22.89
N LYS A 106 -2.52 -21.18 22.46
CA LYS A 106 -3.21 -21.95 21.42
C LYS A 106 -2.91 -21.43 20.01
N VAL A 107 -2.30 -20.25 19.86
CA VAL A 107 -2.01 -19.63 18.57
C VAL A 107 -0.71 -20.21 18.02
N ARG A 108 -0.80 -20.99 16.94
CA ARG A 108 0.34 -21.68 16.32
C ARG A 108 0.65 -21.21 14.90
N GLN A 109 -0.33 -20.63 14.23
CA GLN A 109 -0.22 -20.11 12.87
C GLN A 109 -0.59 -18.62 12.83
N ALA A 110 -0.16 -17.94 11.77
CA ALA A 110 -0.60 -16.59 11.45
C ALA A 110 -1.09 -16.53 10.00
N ILE A 111 -2.22 -15.85 9.81
CA ILE A 111 -2.85 -15.63 8.51
C ILE A 111 -3.10 -14.14 8.30
N ILE A 112 -3.25 -13.73 7.04
CA ILE A 112 -3.64 -12.38 6.67
C ILE A 112 -5.16 -12.31 6.47
N CYS A 113 -5.81 -11.30 7.06
CA CYS A 113 -7.22 -11.03 6.80
C CYS A 113 -7.44 -10.65 5.32
N PRO A 114 -8.42 -11.24 4.62
CA PRO A 114 -8.63 -10.99 3.18
C PRO A 114 -9.11 -9.57 2.87
N GLU A 115 -9.79 -8.91 3.81
CA GLU A 115 -10.36 -7.55 3.59
C GLU A 115 -9.38 -6.44 3.94
N CYS A 116 -8.79 -6.47 5.15
CA CYS A 116 -7.98 -5.37 5.66
C CYS A 116 -6.48 -5.65 5.67
N SER A 117 -6.06 -6.82 5.19
CA SER A 117 -4.67 -7.29 5.22
C SER A 117 -4.02 -7.31 6.62
N ALA A 118 -4.81 -7.24 7.68
CA ALA A 118 -4.31 -7.32 9.05
C ALA A 118 -3.79 -8.74 9.36
N PRO A 119 -2.63 -8.89 10.00
CA PRO A 119 -2.11 -10.19 10.41
C PRO A 119 -2.85 -10.69 11.66
N LEU A 120 -3.26 -11.96 11.64
CA LEU A 120 -4.05 -12.61 12.69
C LEU A 120 -3.40 -13.92 13.11
N GLY A 121 -3.19 -14.10 14.42
CA GLY A 121 -2.77 -15.38 14.98
C GLY A 121 -3.97 -16.32 15.16
N ILE A 122 -3.88 -17.54 14.64
CA ILE A 122 -4.93 -18.56 14.71
C ILE A 122 -4.39 -19.90 15.23
N PRO A 123 -5.25 -20.75 15.83
CA PRO A 123 -4.90 -22.13 16.16
C PRO A 123 -4.86 -23.04 14.93
N ASP A 124 -4.21 -24.20 15.04
CA ASP A 124 -4.08 -25.20 13.97
C ASP A 124 -5.35 -26.05 13.76
N VAL A 125 -6.42 -25.79 14.51
CA VAL A 125 -7.68 -26.54 14.40
C VAL A 125 -8.51 -26.00 13.24
N ARG A 126 -9.05 -26.90 12.43
CA ARG A 126 -9.95 -26.61 11.29
C ARG A 126 -11.20 -27.49 11.38
N PRO A 127 -12.38 -27.04 10.92
CA PRO A 127 -12.69 -25.71 10.42
C PRO A 127 -12.78 -24.67 11.54
N ILE A 128 -12.41 -23.42 11.25
CA ILE A 128 -12.42 -22.33 12.22
C ILE A 128 -13.11 -21.09 11.68
N LYS A 129 -13.97 -20.48 12.49
CA LYS A 129 -14.52 -19.14 12.26
C LYS A 129 -13.62 -18.11 12.92
N VAL A 130 -13.08 -17.19 12.12
CA VAL A 130 -12.19 -16.11 12.58
C VAL A 130 -12.87 -14.78 12.32
N THR A 131 -12.92 -13.92 13.33
CA THR A 131 -13.41 -12.54 13.21
C THR A 131 -12.23 -11.60 13.36
N CYS A 132 -11.99 -10.76 12.35
CA CYS A 132 -10.89 -9.80 12.39
C CYS A 132 -11.23 -8.64 13.36
N PRO A 133 -10.39 -8.32 14.36
CA PRO A 133 -10.64 -7.21 15.27
C PRO A 133 -10.50 -5.83 14.61
N GLN A 134 -9.83 -5.73 13.46
CA GLN A 134 -9.57 -4.46 12.78
C GLN A 134 -10.76 -4.01 11.90
N CYS A 135 -11.38 -4.94 11.17
CA CYS A 135 -12.46 -4.64 10.22
C CYS A 135 -13.76 -5.40 10.49
N MET A 136 -13.83 -6.21 11.55
CA MET A 136 -14.99 -7.05 11.91
C MET A 136 -15.42 -8.05 10.84
N HIS A 137 -14.57 -8.29 9.83
CA HIS A 137 -14.87 -9.29 8.81
C HIS A 137 -14.78 -10.70 9.38
N GLU A 138 -15.79 -11.50 9.09
CA GLU A 138 -15.89 -12.91 9.50
C GLU A 138 -15.51 -13.80 8.33
N ALA A 139 -14.52 -14.67 8.54
CA ALA A 139 -14.09 -15.66 7.55
C ALA A 139 -14.07 -17.07 8.17
N VAL A 140 -14.36 -18.08 7.36
CA VAL A 140 -14.28 -19.49 7.77
C VAL A 140 -13.15 -20.16 6.99
N PHE A 141 -12.17 -20.70 7.72
CA PHE A 141 -11.05 -21.42 7.14
C PHE A 141 -11.24 -22.91 7.35
N TYR A 142 -11.25 -23.67 6.24
CA TYR A 142 -11.44 -25.12 6.22
C TYR A 142 -10.12 -25.89 6.10
N SER A 143 -9.04 -25.24 5.65
CA SER A 143 -7.70 -25.81 5.44
C SER A 143 -6.60 -24.97 6.07
#